data_AF-A0A517VK57-F1
#
_entry.id   AF-A0A517VK57-F1
#
_cell.length_a   1.000
_cell.length_b   1.000
_cell.length_c   1.000
_cell.angle_alpha   90.00
_cell.angle_beta   90.00
_cell.angle_gamma   90.00
#
_symmetry.space_group_name_H-M   'P 1'
#
loop_
_entity.id
_entity.type
_entity.pdbx_description
1 polymer ?
#
loop_
_entity_poly.entity_id
_entity_poly.type
_entity_poly.pdbx_seq_one_letter_code
_entity_poly.pdbx_strand_id
1 'polypeptide(L)'
;MRNEAVEIYSDQSNFAIMRHPGRHFPGSLIQGDSLTSLCHAADAVRREIDRGDLEEAKAELEMLRERLWYRLQNYEAVLVEHECELPFSRGLQPQPPLEVFDDEDEDA
;
A
#
# COMPACT_ATOMS: atom_id res chain seq x y z
N MET A 1 26.47 -7.94 4.39
CA MET A 1 25.20 -8.64 4.09
C MET A 1 25.08 -9.82 5.05
N ARG A 2 23.96 -9.93 5.79
CA ARG A 2 23.63 -11.09 6.62
C ARG A 2 22.45 -11.78 5.95
N ASN A 3 22.47 -13.10 5.90
CA ASN A 3 21.39 -13.90 5.29
C ASN A 3 20.68 -14.69 6.39
N GLU A 4 19.36 -14.65 6.37
CA GLU A 4 18.50 -15.50 7.19
C GLU A 4 17.36 -16.06 6.35
N ALA A 5 16.90 -17.26 6.68
CA ALA A 5 15.70 -17.80 6.08
C ALA A 5 14.48 -17.02 6.60
N VAL A 6 13.53 -16.75 5.70
CA VAL A 6 12.30 -16.01 5.99
C VAL A 6 11.12 -16.86 5.57
N GLU A 7 10.00 -16.72 6.27
CA GLU A 7 8.75 -17.36 5.85
C GLU A 7 8.08 -16.47 4.82
N ILE A 8 7.75 -17.02 3.65
CA ILE A 8 7.06 -16.31 2.57
C ILE A 8 5.61 -16.80 2.56
N TYR A 9 4.67 -15.87 2.70
CA TYR A 9 3.23 -16.14 2.66
C TYR A 9 2.68 -15.85 1.27
N SER A 10 3.13 -14.77 0.64
CA SER A 10 2.76 -14.44 -0.74
C SER A 10 3.94 -13.75 -1.42
N ASP A 11 4.20 -14.14 -2.67
CA ASP A 11 5.20 -13.55 -3.57
C ASP A 11 4.65 -13.38 -5.01
N GLN A 12 3.36 -13.65 -5.22
CA GLN A 12 2.71 -13.60 -6.53
C GLN A 12 2.38 -12.16 -6.99
N SER A 13 2.39 -11.19 -6.07
CA SER A 13 2.20 -9.77 -6.36
C SER A 13 3.46 -8.96 -6.05
N ASN A 14 3.48 -7.68 -6.45
CA ASN A 14 4.52 -6.70 -6.07
C ASN A 14 4.58 -6.42 -4.55
N PHE A 15 3.76 -7.10 -3.75
CA PHE A 15 3.68 -6.94 -2.30
C PHE A 15 4.00 -8.27 -1.63
N ALA A 16 5.25 -8.71 -1.75
CA ALA A 16 5.67 -9.91 -1.05
C ALA A 16 5.38 -9.78 0.46
N ILE A 17 4.67 -10.75 1.02
CA ILE A 17 4.35 -10.82 2.45
C ILE A 17 5.23 -11.89 3.06
N MET A 18 6.07 -11.49 4.00
CA MET A 18 7.08 -12.35 4.58
C MET A 18 7.30 -12.05 6.06
N ARG A 19 7.68 -13.07 6.84
CA ARG A 19 8.05 -12.91 8.25
C ARG A 19 9.54 -13.14 8.42
N HIS A 20 10.24 -12.08 8.82
CA HIS A 20 11.64 -12.16 9.23
C HIS A 20 11.77 -12.86 10.59
N PRO A 21 12.81 -13.68 10.82
CA PRO A 21 13.09 -14.25 12.14
C PRO A 21 13.08 -13.21 13.25
N GLY A 22 12.34 -13.48 14.33
CA GLY A 22 12.22 -12.56 15.47
C GLY A 22 11.13 -11.49 15.34
N ARG A 23 10.36 -11.47 14.25
CA ARG A 23 9.11 -10.70 14.16
C ARG A 23 7.91 -11.58 14.47
N HIS A 24 6.95 -11.02 15.21
CA HIS A 24 5.71 -11.71 15.55
C HIS A 24 4.75 -11.74 14.36
N PHE A 25 4.46 -10.58 13.78
CA PHE A 25 3.63 -10.44 12.58
C PHE A 25 4.46 -10.47 11.30
N PRO A 26 3.94 -11.04 10.20
CA PRO A 26 4.53 -10.85 8.87
C PRO A 26 4.56 -9.37 8.49
N GLY A 27 5.46 -9.00 7.59
CA GLY A 27 5.53 -7.66 7.01
C GLY A 27 5.32 -7.69 5.49
N SER A 28 4.97 -6.54 4.92
CA SER A 28 4.96 -6.32 3.47
C SER A 28 6.32 -5.75 3.03
N LEU A 29 6.99 -6.44 2.11
CA LEU A 29 8.22 -5.95 1.50
C LEU A 29 7.90 -4.76 0.58
N ILE A 30 8.63 -3.66 0.75
CA ILE A 30 8.61 -2.52 -0.17
C ILE A 30 9.98 -2.45 -0.84
N GLN A 31 10.02 -2.67 -2.16
CA GLN A 31 11.24 -2.50 -2.94
C GLN A 31 11.64 -1.02 -2.97
N GLY A 32 12.94 -0.73 -3.14
CA GLY A 32 13.47 0.63 -3.02
C GLY A 32 12.91 1.62 -4.04
N ASP A 33 12.59 1.18 -5.24
CA ASP A 33 11.93 1.95 -6.30
C ASP A 33 10.47 2.29 -5.92
N SER A 34 9.71 1.30 -5.46
CA SER A 34 8.34 1.50 -4.94
C SER A 34 8.33 2.42 -3.72
N LEU A 35 9.28 2.25 -2.79
CA LEU A 35 9.42 3.11 -1.63
C LEU A 35 9.73 4.56 -2.04
N THR A 36 10.63 4.74 -2.99
CA THR A 36 10.97 6.05 -3.55
C THR A 36 9.74 6.71 -4.20
N SER A 37 8.96 5.94 -4.97
CA SER A 37 7.72 6.43 -5.59
C SER A 37 6.69 6.92 -4.56
N LEU A 38 6.50 6.18 -3.46
CA LEU A 38 5.61 6.61 -2.36
C LEU A 38 6.10 7.91 -1.71
N CYS A 39 7.41 8.05 -1.48
CA CYS A 39 7.98 9.30 -0.96
C CYS A 39 7.79 10.47 -1.93
N HIS A 40 8.05 10.27 -3.22
CA HIS A 40 7.85 11.31 -4.23
C HIS A 40 6.39 11.74 -4.38
N ALA A 41 5.44 10.81 -4.27
CA ALA A 41 4.01 11.15 -4.25
C ALA A 41 3.65 12.02 -3.03
N ALA A 42 4.17 11.69 -1.85
CA ALA A 42 3.98 12.53 -0.66
C ALA A 42 4.58 13.94 -0.82
N ASP A 43 5.78 14.04 -1.43
CA ASP A 43 6.41 15.32 -1.74
C ASP A 43 5.67 16.10 -2.84
N ALA A 44 5.02 15.42 -3.79
CA ALA A 44 4.16 16.06 -4.79
C ALA A 44 2.96 16.74 -4.12
N VAL A 45 2.21 16.02 -3.29
CA VAL A 45 1.10 16.60 -2.49
C VAL A 45 1.55 17.85 -1.74
N ARG A 46 2.71 17.77 -1.05
CA ARG A 46 3.23 18.92 -0.30
C ARG A 46 3.54 20.12 -1.20
N ARG A 47 4.17 19.90 -2.36
CA ARG A 47 4.53 20.96 -3.30
C ARG A 47 3.30 21.66 -3.87
N GLU A 48 2.25 20.91 -4.20
CA GLU A 48 1.03 21.51 -4.75
C GLU A 48 0.26 22.30 -3.69
N ILE A 49 0.24 21.83 -2.44
CA ILE A 49 -0.25 22.63 -1.30
C ILE A 49 0.51 23.95 -1.18
N ASP A 50 1.85 23.93 -1.25
CA ASP A 50 2.67 25.14 -1.13
C ASP A 50 2.45 26.11 -2.31
N ARG A 51 2.07 25.60 -3.49
CA ARG A 51 1.68 26.42 -4.66
C ARG A 51 0.24 26.94 -4.59
N GLY A 52 -0.56 26.43 -3.66
CA GLY A 52 -1.99 26.72 -3.55
C GLY A 52 -2.85 25.99 -4.58
N ASP A 53 -2.29 24.99 -5.27
CA ASP A 53 -3.04 24.12 -6.18
C ASP A 53 -3.63 22.93 -5.41
N LEU A 54 -4.78 23.18 -4.78
CA LEU A 54 -5.43 22.19 -3.92
C LEU A 54 -6.06 21.04 -4.71
N GLU A 55 -6.38 21.26 -5.99
CA GLU A 55 -6.99 20.22 -6.82
C GLU A 55 -5.93 19.18 -7.20
N GLU A 56 -4.78 19.63 -7.68
CA GLU A 56 -3.66 18.73 -7.98
C GLU A 56 -3.13 18.05 -6.71
N ALA A 57 -3.05 18.79 -5.59
CA ALA A 57 -2.69 18.21 -4.30
C ALA A 57 -3.64 17.08 -3.88
N LYS A 58 -4.95 17.23 -4.15
CA LYS A 58 -5.95 16.20 -3.86
C LYS A 58 -5.76 14.99 -4.78
N ALA A 59 -5.53 15.18 -6.08
CA ALA A 59 -5.29 14.10 -7.02
C ALA A 59 -4.05 13.26 -6.64
N GLU A 60 -2.93 13.93 -6.35
CA GLU A 60 -1.69 13.27 -5.87
C GLU A 60 -1.90 12.53 -4.55
N LEU A 61 -2.71 13.11 -3.65
CA LEU A 61 -3.04 12.49 -2.38
C LEU A 61 -3.88 11.23 -2.60
N GLU A 62 -4.86 11.25 -3.49
CA GLU A 62 -5.67 10.05 -3.76
C GLU A 62 -4.86 8.93 -4.37
N MET A 63 -3.99 9.22 -5.35
CA MET A 63 -3.07 8.21 -5.88
C MET A 63 -2.18 7.59 -4.79
N LEU A 64 -1.66 8.39 -3.86
CA LEU A 64 -0.88 7.88 -2.74
C LEU A 64 -1.73 7.02 -1.79
N ARG A 65 -2.96 7.46 -1.49
CA ARG A 65 -3.91 6.73 -0.62
C ARG A 65 -4.26 5.38 -1.23
N GLU A 66 -4.62 5.33 -2.51
CA GLU A 66 -4.94 4.10 -3.24
C GLU A 66 -3.81 3.07 -3.14
N ARG A 67 -2.57 3.49 -3.43
CA ARG A 67 -1.40 2.59 -3.39
C ARG A 67 -1.16 2.00 -1.99
N LEU A 68 -1.34 2.81 -0.95
CA LEU A 68 -1.17 2.36 0.43
C LEU A 68 -2.30 1.43 0.87
N TRP A 69 -3.55 1.77 0.53
CA TRP A 69 -4.72 0.95 0.87
C TRP A 69 -4.73 -0.38 0.14
N TYR A 70 -4.40 -0.40 -1.15
CA TYR A 70 -4.29 -1.64 -1.92
C TYR A 70 -3.24 -2.58 -1.31
N ARG A 71 -2.08 -2.04 -0.91
CA ARG A 71 -1.04 -2.81 -0.21
C ARG A 71 -1.54 -3.37 1.14
N LEU A 72 -2.25 -2.55 1.92
CA LEU A 72 -2.77 -2.96 3.23
C LEU A 72 -3.86 -4.03 3.11
N GLN A 73 -4.77 -3.88 2.14
CA GLN A 73 -5.83 -4.86 1.86
C GLN A 73 -5.25 -6.18 1.37
N ASN A 74 -4.24 -6.15 0.49
CA ASN A 74 -3.52 -7.37 0.10
C ASN A 74 -2.84 -8.04 1.30
N TYR A 75 -2.21 -7.26 2.19
CA TYR A 75 -1.64 -7.79 3.43
C TYR A 75 -2.69 -8.47 4.32
N GLU A 76 -3.83 -7.82 4.56
CA GLU A 76 -4.93 -8.40 5.34
C GLU A 76 -5.45 -9.70 4.72
N ALA A 77 -5.67 -9.71 3.40
CA ALA A 77 -6.14 -10.90 2.68
C ALA A 77 -5.18 -12.09 2.84
N VAL A 78 -3.88 -11.87 2.66
CA VAL A 78 -2.86 -12.93 2.82
C VAL A 78 -2.80 -13.43 4.26
N LEU A 79 -2.86 -12.54 5.26
CA LEU A 79 -2.86 -12.97 6.66
C LEU A 79 -4.10 -13.81 6.98
N VAL A 80 -5.27 -13.41 6.47
CA VAL A 80 -6.51 -14.18 6.64
C VAL A 80 -6.43 -15.55 5.98
N GLU A 81 -5.91 -15.62 4.74
CA GLU A 81 -5.72 -16.87 4.00
C GLU A 81 -4.81 -17.86 4.74
N HIS A 82 -3.76 -17.35 5.38
CA HIS A 82 -2.81 -18.16 6.16
C HIS A 82 -3.13 -18.25 7.66
N GLU A 83 -4.36 -17.93 8.07
CA GLU A 83 -4.84 -18.02 9.45
C GLU A 83 -3.95 -17.28 10.48
N CYS A 84 -3.29 -16.21 10.04
CA CYS A 84 -2.44 -15.38 10.88
C CYS A 84 -3.26 -14.36 11.68
N GLU A 85 -2.79 -14.03 12.88
CA GLU A 85 -3.33 -12.92 13.65
C GLU A 85 -3.07 -11.59 12.92
N LEU A 86 -4.09 -10.73 12.88
CA LEU A 86 -3.98 -9.39 12.30
C LEU A 86 -3.35 -8.44 13.31
N PRO A 87 -2.35 -7.62 12.94
CA PRO A 87 -1.77 -6.60 13.83
C PRO A 87 -2.67 -5.37 14.01
N PHE A 88 -3.90 -5.41 13.49
CA PHE A 88 -4.89 -4.35 13.49
C PHE A 88 -6.30 -4.93 13.49
N SER A 89 -7.32 -4.09 13.68
CA SER A 89 -8.73 -4.49 13.59
C SER A 89 -9.11 -4.90 12.17
N ARG A 90 -9.81 -6.03 12.02
CA ARG A 90 -10.30 -6.51 10.72
C ARG A 90 -11.23 -5.49 10.05
N GLY A 91 -11.16 -5.43 8.71
CA GLY A 91 -12.08 -4.63 7.90
C GLY A 91 -11.78 -3.13 7.99
N LEU A 92 -10.51 -2.75 8.02
CA LEU A 92 -10.13 -1.35 7.88
C LEU A 92 -10.58 -0.83 6.52
N GLN A 93 -11.12 0.38 6.51
CA GLN A 93 -11.59 1.03 5.30
C GLN A 93 -10.98 2.43 5.16
N PRO A 94 -10.69 2.85 3.92
CA PRO A 94 -10.31 4.23 3.64
C PRO A 94 -11.41 5.19 4.10
N GLN A 95 -11.01 6.25 4.80
CA GLN A 95 -11.87 7.38 5.13
C GLN A 95 -11.23 8.69 4.62
N PRO A 96 -11.91 9.45 3.73
CA PRO A 96 -13.14 9.06 3.01
C PRO A 96 -12.92 7.82 2.12
N PRO A 97 -13.97 7.16 1.59
CA PRO A 97 -13.79 6.11 0.60
C PRO A 97 -12.86 6.55 -0.54
N LEU A 98 -12.09 5.62 -1.12
CA LEU A 98 -11.30 5.92 -2.31
C LEU A 98 -12.24 6.29 -3.46
N GLU A 99 -11.81 7.20 -4.32
CA GLU A 99 -12.56 7.52 -5.53
C GLU A 99 -12.58 6.26 -6.41
N VAL A 100 -13.78 5.84 -6.80
CA VAL A 100 -13.96 4.73 -7.75
C VAL A 100 -14.04 5.41 -9.10
N PHE A 101 -12.99 5.27 -9.90
CA PHE A 101 -13.06 5.61 -11.32
C PHE A 101 -13.83 4.47 -11.97
N ASP A 102 -15.10 4.72 -12.34
CA ASP A 102 -15.84 3.79 -13.17
C ASP A 102 -15.14 3.76 -14.54
N ASP A 103 -14.57 2.62 -14.91
CA ASP A 103 -13.96 2.36 -16.23
C ASP A 103 -15.04 2.30 -17.34
N GLU A 104 -16.02 3.22 -17.35
CA GLU A 104 -17.08 3.28 -18.37
C GLU A 104 -16.59 3.84 -19.72
N ASP A 105 -15.30 4.21 -19.85
CA ASP A 105 -14.71 4.78 -21.07
C ASP A 105 -13.80 3.79 -21.84
N GLU A 106 -14.04 2.48 -21.79
CA GLU A 106 -13.34 1.50 -22.65
C GLU A 106 -14.06 1.19 -24.00
N ASP A 107 -15.20 1.81 -24.28
CA ASP A 107 -15.93 1.69 -25.55
C ASP A 107 -16.03 3.05 -26.30
N ALA A 108 -14.94 3.52 -26.90
CA ALA A 108 -14.95 4.61 -27.89
C ALA A 108 -13.94 4.41 -29.04
#